data_AF-A0A1G7YXF0-F1
#
_entry.id   AF-A0A1G7YXF0-F1
#
_cell.length_a   1.000
_cell.length_b   1.000
_cell.length_c   1.000
_cell.angle_alpha   90.00
_cell.angle_beta   90.00
_cell.angle_gamma   90.00
#
_symmetry.space_group_name_H-M   'P 1'
#
loop_
_entity.id
_entity.type
_entity.pdbx_description
1 polymer ?
#
loop_
_entity_poly.entity_id
_entity_poly.type
_entity_poly.pdbx_seq_one_letter_code
_entity_poly.pdbx_strand_id
1 'polypeptide(L)'
;MKNWLKKISINHTLAFIMLCVLAINTDLHSQNNDYVLLQSNSIIQHDSCLTNRFDYSTFKLAKAPNNAILDSLNIQVEANYKNEEFKSLETFNQFDFKFWLLSNDSFKNQGNFKLRLTYFVNGIAVSQNYSICLDYVDPNQKDRGSRGNNPDFVKLPIYFGTDRDYDKAADINDAFGTERSHLKYGIVNVSIPHDHRVGELESPSIWKFEFSEDPAKHIMIHDVALLDRQKFFNKLASDIKKSDKKSTFLFVHGYNTSFSDAAKRTAQISYDLKFDGKAVFYSWPSQASTYKYGKDEENIEWSRKNLRLFLEDYLSKSEAEDIYLVAHSMGNRGLTKAIVEVLKDHPELNSKIKEIILAAPDIDADVFKNEIAPQMISTAKKPITLYVSADDLALKASKLLHGNPRAGDAGEKMVLLKGIETIDATGIDTSFLSHSYFADTNSIISDIFDIIKSGQRALKRKRLSIVKLNNDTYWKVKQ
;
A
#
# COMPACT_ATOMS: atom_id res chain seq x y z
N MET A 1 45.72 49.23 36.50
CA MET A 1 46.09 50.54 35.92
C MET A 1 44.90 51.08 35.16
N LYS A 2 44.36 52.24 35.60
CA LYS A 2 43.46 53.23 34.92
C LYS A 2 42.18 52.66 34.27
N ASN A 3 40.95 52.75 34.80
CA ASN A 3 40.14 53.86 35.37
C ASN A 3 39.95 55.08 34.44
N TRP A 4 38.70 55.33 34.01
CA TRP A 4 37.92 56.61 33.96
C TRP A 4 36.75 56.48 32.95
N LEU A 5 35.44 56.41 33.26
CA LEU A 5 34.46 57.27 33.96
C LEU A 5 34.10 58.63 33.31
N LYS A 6 32.82 58.78 32.88
CA LYS A 6 31.80 59.83 33.22
C LYS A 6 30.80 60.04 32.06
N LYS A 7 29.46 59.91 32.21
CA LYS A 7 28.42 60.67 32.97
C LYS A 7 27.89 61.96 32.27
N ILE A 8 26.58 61.93 31.97
CA ILE A 8 25.51 62.90 32.36
C ILE A 8 25.04 64.05 31.42
N SER A 9 23.69 64.15 31.38
CA SER A 9 22.71 65.26 31.13
C SER A 9 22.57 65.85 29.72
N ILE A 10 21.39 65.83 29.06
CA ILE A 10 20.06 66.41 29.40
C ILE A 10 20.12 67.95 29.52
N ASN A 11 19.62 68.70 28.52
CA ASN A 11 18.32 69.42 28.53
C ASN A 11 18.24 70.63 27.56
N HIS A 12 17.01 70.85 27.06
CA HIS A 12 16.37 72.13 26.65
C HIS A 12 16.80 72.76 25.30
N THR A 13 15.92 73.30 24.44
CA THR A 13 14.62 73.98 24.68
C THR A 13 13.86 74.28 23.37
N LEU A 14 12.51 74.30 23.45
CA LEU A 14 11.49 75.13 22.74
C LEU A 14 11.40 75.08 21.19
N ALA A 15 10.26 75.20 20.51
CA ALA A 15 8.80 75.16 20.75
C ALA A 15 8.16 75.75 19.48
N PHE A 16 7.04 75.21 18.97
CA PHE A 16 5.97 76.01 18.32
C PHE A 16 4.67 75.16 18.17
N ILE A 17 3.74 75.36 19.13
CA ILE A 17 2.27 75.58 19.03
C ILE A 17 1.49 74.68 18.04
N MET A 18 0.68 73.69 18.44
CA MET A 18 -0.62 73.69 19.16
C MET A 18 -1.79 74.39 18.43
N LEU A 19 -2.68 73.61 17.80
CA LEU A 19 -4.09 73.94 17.62
C LEU A 19 -4.95 72.67 17.65
N CYS A 20 -5.68 72.51 18.76
CA CYS A 20 -6.68 71.47 19.03
C CYS A 20 -7.99 71.75 18.29
N VAL A 21 -8.66 70.71 17.76
CA VAL A 21 -10.11 70.50 17.93
C VAL A 21 -10.41 69.00 18.00
N LEU A 22 -11.21 68.65 19.00
CA LEU A 22 -11.74 67.35 19.39
C LEU A 22 -12.25 66.45 18.24
N ALA A 23 -11.77 65.20 18.24
CA ALA A 23 -12.64 64.04 18.05
C ALA A 23 -12.14 62.93 18.98
N ILE A 24 -13.02 62.50 19.88
CA ILE A 24 -12.86 61.33 20.73
C ILE A 24 -12.75 60.13 19.79
N ASN A 25 -11.54 59.63 19.53
CA ASN A 25 -11.36 58.25 19.14
C ASN A 25 -10.97 57.50 20.40
N THR A 26 -12.01 56.99 21.06
CA THR A 26 -11.93 55.73 21.78
C THR A 26 -11.35 54.70 20.82
N ASP A 27 -10.04 54.51 20.82
CA ASP A 27 -9.45 53.26 20.34
C ASP A 27 -9.87 52.19 21.35
N LEU A 28 -11.10 51.71 21.15
CA LEU A 28 -11.55 50.44 21.65
C LEU A 28 -10.44 49.45 21.30
N HIS A 29 -9.90 48.81 22.34
CA HIS A 29 -9.52 47.42 22.23
C HIS A 29 -10.59 46.70 21.41
N SER A 30 -10.25 46.34 20.17
CA SER A 30 -10.96 45.30 19.44
C SER A 30 -10.79 44.04 20.28
N GLN A 31 -11.69 43.84 21.23
CA GLN A 31 -11.96 42.54 21.80
C GLN A 31 -12.12 41.58 20.62
N ASN A 32 -11.27 40.56 20.54
CA ASN A 32 -11.51 39.38 19.72
C ASN A 32 -12.85 38.78 20.17
N ASN A 33 -13.95 39.29 19.64
CA ASN A 33 -15.29 38.77 19.83
C ASN A 33 -15.48 37.62 18.85
N ASP A 34 -14.62 36.61 18.99
CA ASP A 34 -14.72 35.39 18.23
C ASP A 34 -15.84 34.54 18.85
N TYR A 35 -17.00 34.52 18.19
CA TYR A 35 -18.19 33.79 18.65
C TYR A 35 -18.09 32.28 18.37
N VAL A 36 -17.17 31.90 17.49
CA VAL A 36 -16.75 30.52 17.27
C VAL A 36 -15.24 30.46 17.50
N LEU A 37 -14.81 29.53 18.33
CA LEU A 37 -13.42 29.34 18.74
C LEU A 37 -12.92 28.01 18.20
N LEU A 38 -11.73 28.02 17.61
CA LEU A 38 -10.96 26.80 17.39
C LEU A 38 -10.48 26.30 18.77
N GLN A 39 -10.82 25.07 19.13
CA GLN A 39 -10.45 24.45 20.41
C GLN A 39 -9.20 23.60 20.23
N SER A 40 -8.09 24.21 19.81
CA SER A 40 -6.81 23.52 19.73
C SER A 40 -5.80 24.13 20.70
N ASN A 41 -5.50 23.40 21.78
CA ASN A 41 -4.53 23.83 22.80
C ASN A 41 -3.10 24.00 22.23
N SER A 42 -2.80 23.39 21.07
CA SER A 42 -1.46 23.34 20.47
C SER A 42 -1.25 24.29 19.29
N ILE A 43 -2.30 24.66 18.56
CA ILE A 43 -2.19 25.53 17.37
C ILE A 43 -2.31 27.02 17.73
N ILE A 44 -3.02 27.34 18.82
CA ILE A 44 -3.38 28.73 19.16
C ILE A 44 -2.29 29.43 19.99
N GLN A 45 -1.36 28.68 20.58
CA GLN A 45 -0.34 29.26 21.48
C GLN A 45 1.06 29.43 20.86
N HIS A 46 1.36 28.76 19.75
CA HIS A 46 2.69 28.79 19.13
C HIS A 46 2.55 28.56 17.64
N ASP A 47 3.19 29.36 16.79
CA ASP A 47 3.26 29.30 15.31
C ASP A 47 3.62 27.91 14.73
N SER A 48 2.79 26.90 15.01
CA SER A 48 3.09 25.48 14.85
C SER A 48 2.26 24.94 13.71
N CYS A 49 2.93 24.28 12.76
CA CYS A 49 2.25 23.66 11.65
C CYS A 49 1.42 22.45 12.10
N LEU A 50 0.28 22.25 11.45
CA LEU A 50 -0.44 20.99 11.50
C LEU A 50 0.41 19.92 10.82
N THR A 51 0.59 18.78 11.49
CA THR A 51 1.41 17.69 10.97
C THR A 51 0.61 16.41 10.77
N ASN A 52 1.08 15.51 9.92
CA ASN A 52 0.55 14.15 9.77
C ASN A 52 0.54 13.33 11.09
N ARG A 53 1.26 13.77 12.12
CA ARG A 53 1.25 13.20 13.48
C ARG A 53 0.33 13.91 14.46
N PHE A 54 -0.24 15.06 14.10
CA PHE A 54 -1.14 15.83 14.94
C PHE A 54 -2.37 14.99 15.36
N ASP A 55 -2.83 15.16 16.60
CA ASP A 55 -4.06 14.54 17.07
C ASP A 55 -5.27 15.36 16.62
N TYR A 56 -5.74 15.06 15.40
CA TYR A 56 -6.89 15.74 14.79
C TYR A 56 -8.20 15.55 15.54
N SER A 57 -8.30 14.64 16.53
CA SER A 57 -9.48 14.55 17.40
C SER A 57 -9.67 15.80 18.27
N THR A 58 -8.60 16.58 18.45
CA THR A 58 -8.59 17.88 19.13
C THR A 58 -8.84 19.06 18.19
N PHE A 59 -8.87 18.86 16.87
CA PHE A 59 -9.10 19.91 15.89
C PHE A 59 -10.60 20.20 15.76
N LYS A 60 -11.16 20.92 16.74
CA LYS A 60 -12.60 21.16 16.84
C LYS A 60 -12.95 22.64 16.90
N LEU A 61 -14.14 22.98 16.44
CA LEU A 61 -14.74 24.29 16.64
C LEU A 61 -15.82 24.22 17.71
N ALA A 62 -15.87 25.22 18.57
CA ALA A 62 -16.93 25.39 19.56
C ALA A 62 -17.46 26.81 19.57
N LYS A 63 -18.71 26.95 19.99
CA LYS A 63 -19.30 28.26 20.24
C LYS A 63 -18.65 28.89 21.48
N ALA A 64 -18.33 30.17 21.41
CA ALA A 64 -17.84 30.91 22.55
C ALA A 64 -18.89 30.94 23.68
N PRO A 65 -18.48 31.07 24.96
CA PRO A 65 -19.39 31.08 26.11
C PRO A 65 -20.39 32.24 26.12
N ASN A 66 -20.29 33.16 25.17
CA ASN A 66 -21.12 34.35 25.09
C ASN A 66 -22.52 33.94 24.59
N ASN A 67 -23.58 34.43 25.23
CA ASN A 67 -24.99 34.11 24.94
C ASN A 67 -25.51 34.58 23.56
N ALA A 68 -24.63 34.86 22.60
CA ALA A 68 -25.00 35.29 21.25
C ALA A 68 -25.69 34.17 20.48
N ILE A 69 -26.75 34.50 19.74
CA ILE A 69 -27.45 33.55 18.85
C ILE A 69 -26.73 33.56 17.49
N LEU A 70 -26.45 32.36 16.98
CA LEU A 70 -25.77 32.13 15.70
C LEU A 70 -26.82 31.68 14.69
N ASP A 71 -27.24 32.59 13.80
CA ASP A 71 -28.40 32.37 12.92
C ASP A 71 -28.05 31.53 11.68
N SER A 72 -26.79 31.55 11.25
CA SER A 72 -26.26 30.69 10.19
C SER A 72 -24.75 30.54 10.32
N LEU A 73 -24.21 29.36 9.97
CA LEU A 73 -22.79 29.06 9.99
C LEU A 73 -22.40 28.34 8.70
N ASN A 74 -21.44 28.91 7.99
CA ASN A 74 -20.75 28.25 6.88
C ASN A 74 -19.27 28.12 7.22
N ILE A 75 -18.75 26.91 7.15
CA ILE A 75 -17.35 26.59 7.39
C ILE A 75 -16.79 26.08 6.08
N GLN A 76 -15.75 26.71 5.57
CA GLN A 76 -15.05 26.28 4.37
C GLN A 76 -13.61 25.97 4.73
N VAL A 77 -13.11 24.83 4.29
CA VAL A 77 -11.71 24.45 4.42
C VAL A 77 -11.09 24.27 3.04
N GLU A 78 -9.82 24.60 2.91
CA GLU A 78 -9.07 24.46 1.66
C GLU A 78 -7.64 24.00 1.93
N ALA A 79 -7.18 22.98 1.20
CA ALA A 79 -5.80 22.54 1.19
C ALA A 79 -5.47 21.91 -0.17
N ASN A 80 -4.28 22.20 -0.70
CA ASN A 80 -3.81 21.67 -1.99
C ASN A 80 -4.86 21.71 -3.12
N TYR A 81 -5.49 22.88 -3.31
CA TYR A 81 -6.52 23.12 -4.33
C TYR A 81 -7.83 22.31 -4.17
N LYS A 82 -8.00 21.61 -3.05
CA LYS A 82 -9.24 20.92 -2.67
C LYS A 82 -9.97 21.73 -1.60
N ASN A 83 -11.30 21.67 -1.61
CA ASN A 83 -12.14 22.36 -0.64
C ASN A 83 -13.22 21.44 -0.09
N GLU A 84 -13.67 21.73 1.14
CA GLU A 84 -14.85 21.12 1.74
C GLU A 84 -15.66 22.21 2.45
N GLU A 85 -16.97 22.00 2.53
CA GLU A 85 -17.90 22.90 3.20
C GLU A 85 -18.75 22.19 4.25
N PHE A 86 -18.95 22.85 5.39
CA PHE A 86 -19.79 22.37 6.48
C PHE A 86 -20.79 23.45 6.88
N LYS A 87 -22.04 23.03 7.15
CA LYS A 87 -23.12 23.93 7.59
C LYS A 87 -23.35 23.90 9.11
N SER A 88 -22.64 23.06 9.85
CA SER A 88 -22.75 22.99 11.31
C SER A 88 -21.41 22.64 11.98
N LEU A 89 -21.28 22.99 13.27
CA LEU A 89 -20.13 22.61 14.09
C LEU A 89 -20.04 21.09 14.27
N GLU A 90 -21.18 20.39 14.30
CA GLU A 90 -21.22 18.93 14.48
C GLU A 90 -20.59 18.20 13.30
N THR A 91 -20.98 18.54 12.07
CA THR A 91 -20.44 17.87 10.88
C THR A 91 -18.97 18.19 10.67
N PHE A 92 -18.53 19.42 11.00
CA PHE A 92 -17.12 19.76 11.04
C PHE A 92 -16.35 18.93 12.09
N ASN A 93 -16.85 18.86 13.32
CA ASN A 93 -16.16 18.17 14.42
C ASN A 93 -16.13 16.64 14.30
N GLN A 94 -16.96 16.07 13.43
CA GLN A 94 -16.97 14.64 13.09
C GLN A 94 -16.13 14.33 11.83
N PHE A 95 -15.63 15.34 11.12
CA PHE A 95 -14.90 15.17 9.87
C PHE A 95 -13.47 14.65 10.11
N ASP A 96 -13.06 13.65 9.33
CA ASP A 96 -11.71 13.08 9.42
C ASP A 96 -10.71 13.94 8.62
N PHE A 97 -10.29 15.04 9.24
CA PHE A 97 -9.29 15.95 8.67
C PHE A 97 -7.95 15.28 8.40
N LYS A 98 -7.56 14.29 9.21
CA LYS A 98 -6.29 13.58 9.02
C LYS A 98 -6.32 12.82 7.71
N PHE A 99 -7.37 12.02 7.51
CA PHE A 99 -7.56 11.27 6.28
C PHE A 99 -7.67 12.22 5.08
N TRP A 100 -8.54 13.24 5.16
CA TRP A 100 -8.75 14.17 4.06
C TRP A 100 -7.47 14.92 3.63
N LEU A 101 -6.65 15.38 4.59
CA LEU A 101 -5.37 16.05 4.28
C LEU A 101 -4.33 15.09 3.67
N LEU A 102 -4.27 13.85 4.16
CA LEU A 102 -3.35 12.83 3.63
C LEU A 102 -3.75 12.39 2.22
N SER A 103 -5.03 12.09 2.00
CA SER A 103 -5.57 11.65 0.71
C SER A 103 -5.47 12.72 -0.37
N ASN A 104 -5.43 14.00 0.03
CA ASN A 104 -5.22 15.13 -0.87
C ASN A 104 -3.76 15.61 -0.94
N ASP A 105 -2.80 14.82 -0.45
CA ASP A 105 -1.37 15.16 -0.50
C ASP A 105 -1.02 16.52 0.13
N SER A 106 -1.83 16.99 1.09
CA SER A 106 -1.81 18.38 1.54
C SER A 106 -0.55 18.78 2.30
N PHE A 107 0.24 17.81 2.78
CA PHE A 107 1.51 18.05 3.46
C PHE A 107 2.73 18.15 2.52
N LYS A 108 2.56 18.00 1.20
CA LYS A 108 3.67 18.16 0.24
C LYS A 108 4.03 19.65 0.08
N ASN A 109 5.32 19.96 0.13
CA ASN A 109 5.89 21.30 -0.18
C ASN A 109 5.38 22.48 0.67
N GLN A 110 5.35 22.38 2.01
CA GLN A 110 5.03 23.51 2.91
C GLN A 110 3.69 24.20 2.58
N GLY A 111 2.66 23.40 2.27
CA GLY A 111 1.31 23.89 1.97
C GLY A 111 0.62 24.57 3.16
N ASN A 112 -0.48 25.28 2.90
CA ASN A 112 -1.31 25.88 3.95
C ASN A 112 -2.71 25.24 3.94
N PHE A 113 -3.21 24.93 5.13
CA PHE A 113 -4.61 24.66 5.40
C PHE A 113 -5.32 25.98 5.70
N LYS A 114 -6.30 26.34 4.89
CA LYS A 114 -7.14 27.51 5.13
C LYS A 114 -8.47 27.07 5.72
N LEU A 115 -8.92 27.79 6.74
CA LEU A 115 -10.23 27.62 7.36
C LEU A 115 -10.93 28.98 7.37
N ARG A 116 -12.09 29.05 6.73
CA ARG A 116 -12.93 30.24 6.70
C ARG A 116 -14.25 29.94 7.38
N LEU A 117 -14.62 30.79 8.32
CA LEU A 117 -15.92 30.79 8.99
C LEU A 117 -16.67 32.02 8.51
N THR A 118 -17.93 31.83 8.15
CA THR A 118 -18.86 32.93 7.84
C THR A 118 -20.16 32.66 8.59
N TYR A 119 -20.58 33.62 9.41
CA TYR A 119 -21.79 33.47 10.22
C TYR A 119 -22.44 34.81 10.52
N PHE A 120 -23.66 34.79 11.06
CA PHE A 120 -24.37 35.99 11.50
C PHE A 120 -24.56 36.00 13.02
N VAL A 121 -24.35 37.17 13.62
CA VAL A 121 -24.65 37.44 15.03
C VAL A 121 -25.56 38.65 15.10
N ASN A 122 -26.78 38.46 15.62
CA ASN A 122 -27.79 39.53 15.73
C ASN A 122 -28.00 40.29 14.41
N GLY A 123 -28.02 39.58 13.28
CA GLY A 123 -28.18 40.17 11.93
C GLY A 123 -26.92 40.79 11.30
N ILE A 124 -25.77 40.76 11.98
CA ILE A 124 -24.50 41.26 11.45
C ILE A 124 -23.66 40.09 10.94
N ALA A 125 -23.20 40.17 9.69
CA ALA A 125 -22.30 39.18 9.10
C ALA A 125 -20.88 39.30 9.70
N VAL A 126 -20.34 38.17 10.12
CA VAL A 126 -19.00 38.03 10.67
C VAL A 126 -18.25 36.98 9.86
N SER A 127 -16.99 37.25 9.53
CA SER A 127 -16.11 36.27 8.89
C SER A 127 -14.78 36.18 9.62
N GLN A 128 -14.32 34.96 9.84
CA GLN A 128 -13.00 34.65 10.40
C GLN A 128 -12.23 33.79 9.41
N ASN A 129 -10.94 34.07 9.25
CA ASN A 129 -10.06 33.29 8.39
C ASN A 129 -8.82 32.85 9.17
N TYR A 130 -8.51 31.57 9.11
CA TYR A 130 -7.31 30.97 9.66
C TYR A 130 -6.48 30.41 8.51
N SER A 131 -5.17 30.66 8.54
CA SER A 131 -4.20 30.02 7.64
C SER A 131 -3.20 29.29 8.52
N ILE A 132 -3.19 27.97 8.44
CA ILE A 132 -2.37 27.11 9.28
C ILE A 132 -1.38 26.39 8.37
N CYS A 133 -0.08 26.51 8.64
CA CYS A 133 0.91 25.80 7.85
C CYS A 133 0.77 24.29 8.03
N LEU A 134 1.08 23.52 6.98
CA LEU A 134 1.12 22.07 6.98
C LEU A 134 2.57 21.62 6.86
N ASP A 135 2.97 20.69 7.72
CA ASP A 135 4.30 20.08 7.67
C ASP A 135 4.22 18.56 7.76
N TYR A 136 5.08 17.86 7.02
CA TYR A 136 5.14 16.41 7.05
C TYR A 136 6.22 15.94 8.01
N VAL A 137 5.81 15.31 9.11
CA VAL A 137 6.72 14.69 10.07
C VAL A 137 6.78 13.19 9.79
N ASP A 138 7.87 12.79 9.15
CA ASP A 138 8.20 11.38 8.91
C ASP A 138 8.17 10.60 10.25
N PRO A 139 7.31 9.57 10.41
CA PRO A 139 7.22 8.67 11.58
C PRO A 139 8.55 8.12 12.09
N ASN A 140 9.59 8.08 11.25
CA ASN A 140 10.87 7.44 11.53
C ASN A 140 12.04 8.41 11.74
N GLN A 141 11.80 9.72 11.87
CA GLN A 141 12.86 10.66 12.28
C GLN A 141 13.32 10.38 13.73
N LYS A 142 14.35 9.54 13.88
CA LYS A 142 15.45 9.83 14.81
C LYS A 142 16.51 10.59 14.00
N ASP A 143 16.88 11.76 14.53
CA ASP A 143 18.04 12.59 14.19
C ASP A 143 18.68 12.40 12.81
N ARG A 144 18.64 13.48 12.01
CA ARG A 144 19.65 13.77 10.98
C ARG A 144 21.01 14.05 11.62
N GLY A 145 21.55 13.07 12.34
CA GLY A 145 22.78 13.13 13.10
C GLY A 145 23.76 12.08 12.62
N SER A 146 24.73 12.52 11.83
CA SER A 146 25.98 11.84 11.47
C SER A 146 25.86 10.51 10.69
N ARG A 147 26.53 10.49 9.53
CA ARG A 147 26.88 9.30 8.74
C ARG A 147 27.42 8.19 9.65
N GLY A 148 26.58 7.21 9.96
CA GLY A 148 26.99 5.90 10.43
C GLY A 148 27.16 4.97 9.23
N ASN A 149 28.14 4.07 9.27
CA ASN A 149 28.52 3.18 8.16
C ASN A 149 27.50 2.07 7.82
N ASN A 150 26.20 2.24 8.12
CA ASN A 150 25.17 1.26 7.74
C ASN A 150 24.35 1.77 6.55
N PRO A 151 24.03 0.90 5.56
CA PRO A 151 23.18 1.28 4.43
C PRO A 151 21.75 1.60 4.89
N ASP A 152 21.13 2.62 4.28
CA ASP A 152 19.74 3.07 4.56
C ASP A 152 18.65 2.15 3.96
N PHE A 153 18.97 0.86 3.81
CA PHE A 153 18.10 -0.13 3.19
C PHE A 153 18.40 -1.54 3.72
N VAL A 154 17.41 -2.42 3.63
CA VAL A 154 17.54 -3.84 3.93
C VAL A 154 17.75 -4.61 2.62
N LYS A 155 18.74 -5.50 2.56
CA LYS A 155 18.90 -6.45 1.45
C LYS A 155 18.18 -7.76 1.76
N LEU A 156 17.35 -8.21 0.84
CA LEU A 156 16.64 -9.48 0.91
C LEU A 156 17.09 -10.40 -0.25
N PRO A 157 17.63 -11.59 0.05
CA PRO A 157 17.84 -12.61 -0.96
C PRO A 157 16.51 -13.29 -1.29
N ILE A 158 16.07 -13.17 -2.54
CA ILE A 158 14.84 -13.78 -3.04
C ILE A 158 15.20 -14.92 -3.99
N TYR A 159 14.66 -16.10 -3.73
CA TYR A 159 14.89 -17.28 -4.57
C TYR A 159 13.96 -17.25 -5.78
N PHE A 160 14.41 -17.79 -6.91
CA PHE A 160 13.55 -17.89 -8.08
C PHE A 160 13.73 -19.18 -8.88
N GLY A 161 12.62 -19.60 -9.49
CA GLY A 161 12.60 -20.48 -10.65
C GLY A 161 12.10 -19.70 -11.86
N THR A 162 12.69 -19.89 -13.04
CA THR A 162 12.25 -19.20 -14.26
C THR A 162 12.51 -20.01 -15.51
N ASP A 163 11.59 -19.97 -16.46
CA ASP A 163 11.73 -20.50 -17.81
C ASP A 163 11.81 -19.38 -18.86
N ARG A 164 12.27 -18.19 -18.44
CA ARG A 164 12.72 -17.11 -19.33
C ARG A 164 14.10 -17.39 -19.91
N ASP A 165 14.35 -16.85 -21.08
CA ASP A 165 15.71 -16.67 -21.59
C ASP A 165 16.52 -15.76 -20.67
N TYR A 166 17.81 -16.06 -20.58
CA TYR A 166 18.74 -15.31 -19.74
C TYR A 166 19.67 -14.54 -20.65
N ASP A 167 19.55 -13.21 -20.60
CA ASP A 167 20.37 -12.30 -21.35
C ASP A 167 21.39 -11.67 -20.41
N LYS A 168 22.68 -11.75 -20.74
CA LYS A 168 23.70 -10.95 -20.04
C LYS A 168 23.61 -9.49 -20.50
N ALA A 169 22.46 -8.87 -20.24
CA ALA A 169 22.21 -7.47 -20.52
C ALA A 169 23.11 -6.56 -19.66
N ALA A 170 23.32 -5.34 -20.12
CA ALA A 170 24.07 -4.33 -19.38
C ALA A 170 23.30 -3.82 -18.15
N ASP A 171 21.96 -3.75 -18.24
CA ASP A 171 21.07 -3.47 -17.12
C ASP A 171 20.65 -4.79 -16.45
N ILE A 172 20.79 -4.86 -15.14
CA ILE A 172 20.41 -6.03 -14.34
C ILE A 172 18.88 -6.26 -14.34
N ASN A 173 18.09 -5.20 -14.55
CA ASN A 173 16.64 -5.31 -14.68
C ASN A 173 16.22 -6.10 -15.94
N ASP A 174 17.11 -6.13 -16.94
CA ASP A 174 16.91 -6.83 -18.22
C ASP A 174 17.65 -8.18 -18.29
N ALA A 175 18.14 -8.69 -17.14
CA ALA A 175 18.91 -9.94 -17.10
C ALA A 175 18.12 -11.18 -17.55
N PHE A 176 16.78 -11.10 -17.56
CA PHE A 176 15.91 -12.12 -18.13
C PHE A 176 14.91 -11.49 -19.07
N GLY A 177 14.85 -12.04 -20.28
CA GLY A 177 13.99 -11.56 -21.35
C GLY A 177 12.55 -12.06 -21.25
N THR A 178 11.87 -11.98 -22.39
CA THR A 178 10.48 -12.38 -22.55
C THR A 178 10.31 -13.65 -23.36
N GLU A 179 11.41 -14.30 -23.78
CA GLU A 179 11.36 -15.50 -24.59
C GLU A 179 11.35 -16.77 -23.73
N ARG A 180 10.81 -17.83 -24.30
CA ARG A 180 10.70 -19.14 -23.67
C ARG A 180 12.06 -19.85 -23.62
N SER A 181 12.38 -20.48 -22.51
CA SER A 181 13.64 -21.21 -22.33
C SER A 181 13.51 -22.37 -21.36
N HIS A 182 14.59 -23.14 -21.18
CA HIS A 182 14.61 -24.18 -20.15
C HIS A 182 14.59 -23.57 -18.75
N LEU A 183 14.06 -24.34 -17.79
CA LEU A 183 13.96 -23.97 -16.39
C LEU A 183 15.35 -23.70 -15.78
N LYS A 184 15.48 -22.54 -15.13
CA LYS A 184 16.66 -22.05 -14.43
C LYS A 184 16.30 -21.70 -12.99
N TYR A 185 17.31 -21.70 -12.15
CA TYR A 185 17.18 -21.44 -10.72
C TYR A 185 18.21 -20.39 -10.31
N GLY A 186 17.89 -19.60 -9.29
CA GLY A 186 18.84 -18.63 -8.79
C GLY A 186 18.34 -17.84 -7.61
N ILE A 187 19.15 -16.86 -7.23
CA ILE A 187 18.86 -15.91 -6.17
C ILE A 187 19.06 -14.51 -6.74
N VAL A 188 18.13 -13.62 -6.45
CA VAL A 188 18.22 -12.20 -6.74
C VAL A 188 18.27 -11.44 -5.42
N ASN A 189 19.23 -10.52 -5.28
CA ASN A 189 19.31 -9.66 -4.10
C ASN A 189 18.57 -8.37 -4.38
N VAL A 190 17.54 -8.10 -3.59
CA VAL A 190 16.70 -6.90 -3.71
C VAL A 190 16.91 -6.02 -2.48
N SER A 191 17.10 -4.71 -2.65
CA SER A 191 17.04 -3.78 -1.53
C SER A 191 15.65 -3.22 -1.34
N ILE A 192 15.28 -2.98 -0.08
CA ILE A 192 14.06 -2.27 0.29
C ILE A 192 14.49 -1.09 1.18
N PRO A 193 14.09 0.14 0.85
CA PRO A 193 14.51 1.31 1.60
C PRO A 193 13.84 1.33 2.98
N HIS A 194 14.49 1.90 3.99
CA HIS A 194 13.93 1.90 5.35
C HIS A 194 12.64 2.73 5.48
N ASP A 195 12.40 3.68 4.58
CA ASP A 195 11.17 4.49 4.50
C ASP A 195 10.07 3.84 3.65
N HIS A 196 10.24 2.57 3.27
CA HIS A 196 9.27 1.80 2.50
C HIS A 196 7.87 1.83 3.12
N ARG A 197 6.88 2.04 2.26
CA ARG A 197 5.45 2.04 2.62
C ARG A 197 4.81 0.72 2.22
N VAL A 198 4.04 0.13 3.14
CA VAL A 198 3.38 -1.16 2.92
C VAL A 198 2.52 -1.09 1.65
N GLY A 199 2.69 -2.10 0.79
CA GLY A 199 1.98 -2.27 -0.48
C GLY A 199 2.71 -1.70 -1.70
N GLU A 200 3.77 -0.93 -1.50
CA GLU A 200 4.28 0.00 -2.51
C GLU A 200 5.50 -0.51 -3.26
N LEU A 201 5.68 -0.07 -4.50
CA LEU A 201 6.90 -0.35 -5.26
C LEU A 201 7.59 0.97 -5.55
N GLU A 202 8.39 1.43 -4.58
CA GLU A 202 9.17 2.64 -4.77
C GLU A 202 10.16 2.44 -5.93
N SER A 203 10.00 3.28 -6.95
CA SER A 203 10.79 3.26 -8.17
C SER A 203 11.04 4.70 -8.65
N PRO A 204 12.11 4.93 -9.42
CA PRO A 204 12.41 6.25 -9.97
C PRO A 204 11.23 6.81 -10.74
N SER A 205 10.89 8.06 -10.45
CA SER A 205 9.79 8.74 -11.13
C SER A 205 10.29 10.01 -11.79
N ILE A 206 10.02 10.15 -13.09
CA ILE A 206 10.28 11.40 -13.84
C ILE A 206 9.55 12.60 -13.20
N TRP A 207 8.40 12.38 -12.58
CA TRP A 207 7.62 13.39 -11.86
C TRP A 207 8.27 13.81 -10.55
N LYS A 208 9.16 12.98 -10.01
CA LYS A 208 10.03 13.27 -8.86
C LYS A 208 11.43 13.71 -9.29
N PHE A 209 11.67 13.87 -10.60
CA PHE A 209 12.98 14.16 -11.20
C PHE A 209 14.05 13.11 -10.86
N GLU A 210 13.65 11.85 -10.70
CA GLU A 210 14.54 10.71 -10.44
C GLU A 210 14.76 9.94 -11.74
N PHE A 211 16.01 9.88 -12.20
CA PHE A 211 16.39 9.29 -13.49
C PHE A 211 17.21 8.00 -13.34
N SER A 212 17.49 7.58 -12.10
CA SER A 212 18.23 6.36 -11.77
C SER A 212 17.71 5.74 -10.47
N GLU A 213 17.90 4.43 -10.32
CA GLU A 213 17.60 3.74 -9.06
C GLU A 213 18.53 4.21 -7.93
N ASP A 214 17.97 4.26 -6.71
CA ASP A 214 18.67 4.67 -5.49
C ASP A 214 18.19 3.72 -4.40
N PRO A 215 19.05 2.85 -3.85
CA PRO A 215 18.62 1.82 -2.91
C PRO A 215 18.09 2.40 -1.59
N ALA A 216 18.41 3.65 -1.26
CA ALA A 216 17.88 4.35 -0.08
C ALA A 216 16.45 4.88 -0.29
N LYS A 217 15.94 4.86 -1.54
CA LYS A 217 14.61 5.39 -1.89
C LYS A 217 13.74 4.42 -2.67
N HIS A 218 14.35 3.43 -3.30
CA HIS A 218 13.72 2.55 -4.29
C HIS A 218 13.96 1.09 -3.97
N ILE A 219 12.97 0.27 -4.30
CA ILE A 219 13.13 -1.18 -4.33
C ILE A 219 13.87 -1.52 -5.62
N MET A 220 15.10 -2.04 -5.48
CA MET A 220 15.97 -2.29 -6.64
C MET A 220 16.71 -3.62 -6.57
N ILE A 221 17.06 -4.14 -7.73
CA ILE A 221 17.85 -5.37 -7.87
C ILE A 221 19.33 -5.01 -7.87
N HIS A 222 20.12 -5.70 -7.06
CA HIS A 222 21.57 -5.51 -6.97
C HIS A 222 22.32 -6.49 -7.86
N ASP A 223 21.94 -7.77 -7.78
CA ASP A 223 22.59 -8.84 -8.51
C ASP A 223 21.67 -10.06 -8.66
N VAL A 224 22.01 -10.88 -9.65
CA VAL A 224 21.35 -12.14 -9.98
C VAL A 224 22.41 -13.24 -10.03
N ALA A 225 22.26 -14.26 -9.20
CA ALA A 225 23.12 -15.42 -9.16
C ALA A 225 22.35 -16.66 -9.64
N LEU A 226 22.70 -17.16 -10.83
CA LEU A 226 22.21 -18.45 -11.32
C LEU A 226 22.85 -19.60 -10.54
N LEU A 227 22.03 -20.57 -10.15
CA LEU A 227 22.43 -21.77 -9.44
C LEU A 227 22.00 -23.01 -10.21
N ASP A 228 22.80 -24.06 -10.13
CA ASP A 228 22.30 -25.39 -10.51
C ASP A 228 21.19 -25.82 -9.55
N ARG A 229 20.28 -26.64 -10.05
CA ARG A 229 19.08 -27.10 -9.34
C ARG A 229 19.41 -27.69 -7.96
N GLN A 230 20.46 -28.49 -7.84
CA GLN A 230 20.80 -29.13 -6.56
C GLN A 230 21.31 -28.10 -5.55
N LYS A 231 22.22 -27.19 -5.97
CA LYS A 231 22.70 -26.10 -5.11
C LYS A 231 21.57 -25.16 -4.70
N PHE A 232 20.63 -24.85 -5.60
CA PHE A 232 19.47 -24.02 -5.30
C PHE A 232 18.66 -24.60 -4.14
N PHE A 233 18.20 -25.86 -4.25
CA PHE A 233 17.35 -26.46 -3.21
C PHE A 233 18.11 -26.74 -1.91
N ASN A 234 19.39 -27.14 -1.98
CA ASN A 234 20.21 -27.29 -0.77
C ASN A 234 20.35 -25.97 -0.01
N LYS A 235 20.57 -24.87 -0.75
CA LYS A 235 20.70 -23.54 -0.13
C LYS A 235 19.37 -23.04 0.41
N LEU A 236 18.28 -23.21 -0.34
CA LEU A 236 16.93 -22.86 0.10
C LEU A 236 16.56 -23.61 1.40
N ALA A 237 16.75 -24.93 1.45
CA ALA A 237 16.49 -25.73 2.64
C ALA A 237 17.35 -25.30 3.83
N SER A 238 18.65 -25.04 3.61
CA SER A 238 19.55 -24.53 4.65
C SER A 238 19.10 -23.18 5.20
N ASP A 239 18.65 -22.27 4.34
CA ASP A 239 18.23 -20.94 4.75
C ASP A 239 16.83 -20.93 5.39
N ILE A 240 15.92 -21.82 4.98
CA ILE A 240 14.62 -22.04 5.65
C ILE A 240 14.85 -22.57 7.07
N LYS A 241 15.77 -23.53 7.26
CA LYS A 241 16.10 -24.07 8.59
C LYS A 241 16.62 -23.03 9.58
N LYS A 242 17.12 -21.89 9.11
CA LYS A 242 17.60 -20.77 9.95
C LYS A 242 16.47 -19.84 10.42
N SER A 243 15.28 -19.93 9.82
CA SER A 243 14.09 -19.17 10.24
C SER A 243 13.35 -19.91 11.36
N ASP A 244 12.69 -19.18 12.27
CA ASP A 244 12.02 -19.83 13.41
C ASP A 244 10.78 -20.60 12.96
N LYS A 245 10.05 -20.05 11.99
CA LYS A 245 8.85 -20.69 11.41
C LYS A 245 9.13 -21.74 10.34
N LYS A 246 10.38 -21.88 9.86
CA LYS A 246 10.78 -22.83 8.80
C LYS A 246 9.80 -22.85 7.61
N SER A 247 9.32 -21.66 7.27
CA SER A 247 8.25 -21.43 6.30
C SER A 247 8.80 -20.91 4.98
N THR A 248 8.06 -21.12 3.91
CA THR A 248 8.39 -20.55 2.60
C THR A 248 7.12 -20.20 1.84
N PHE A 249 7.17 -19.17 0.99
CA PHE A 249 6.07 -18.89 0.07
C PHE A 249 6.56 -18.86 -1.37
N LEU A 250 5.70 -19.34 -2.28
CA LEU A 250 5.89 -19.24 -3.72
C LEU A 250 4.93 -18.19 -4.28
N PHE A 251 5.47 -17.14 -4.90
CA PHE A 251 4.69 -16.16 -5.65
C PHE A 251 4.76 -16.44 -7.17
N VAL A 252 3.60 -16.55 -7.82
CA VAL A 252 3.48 -16.67 -9.29
C VAL A 252 2.81 -15.42 -9.83
N HIS A 253 3.58 -14.60 -10.56
CA HIS A 253 3.13 -13.31 -11.05
C HIS A 253 2.08 -13.42 -12.18
N GLY A 254 1.41 -12.30 -12.48
CA GLY A 254 0.39 -12.18 -13.52
C GLY A 254 0.94 -11.80 -14.90
N TYR A 255 0.04 -11.37 -15.77
CA TYR A 255 0.37 -10.83 -17.10
C TYR A 255 1.12 -9.49 -17.00
N ASN A 256 1.71 -9.02 -18.10
CA ASN A 256 2.39 -7.71 -18.17
C ASN A 256 3.41 -7.51 -17.04
N THR A 257 4.19 -8.54 -16.73
CA THR A 257 5.16 -8.49 -15.62
C THR A 257 6.54 -8.92 -16.12
N SER A 258 7.55 -8.08 -15.90
CA SER A 258 8.95 -8.41 -16.18
C SER A 258 9.54 -9.33 -15.10
N PHE A 259 10.73 -9.89 -15.32
CA PHE A 259 11.43 -10.61 -14.25
C PHE A 259 11.74 -9.70 -13.06
N SER A 260 12.18 -8.47 -13.33
CA SER A 260 12.55 -7.52 -12.29
C SER A 260 11.35 -7.07 -11.45
N ASP A 261 10.20 -6.82 -12.08
CA ASP A 261 8.95 -6.52 -11.38
C ASP A 261 8.52 -7.67 -10.46
N ALA A 262 8.60 -8.91 -10.95
CA ALA A 262 8.29 -10.09 -10.14
C ALA A 262 9.22 -10.23 -8.93
N ALA A 263 10.52 -9.97 -9.11
CA ALA A 263 11.51 -10.00 -8.04
C ALA A 263 11.25 -8.91 -6.99
N LYS A 264 11.08 -7.65 -7.42
CA LYS A 264 10.82 -6.49 -6.55
C LYS A 264 9.52 -6.68 -5.77
N ARG A 265 8.46 -7.15 -6.42
CA ARG A 265 7.18 -7.45 -5.79
C ARG A 265 7.27 -8.57 -4.76
N THR A 266 8.03 -9.62 -5.06
CA THR A 266 8.24 -10.73 -4.10
C THR A 266 9.01 -10.27 -2.86
N ALA A 267 10.01 -9.42 -3.04
CA ALA A 267 10.74 -8.81 -1.93
C ALA A 267 9.83 -7.94 -1.07
N GLN A 268 9.04 -7.06 -1.71
CA GLN A 268 8.05 -6.20 -1.05
C GLN A 268 7.06 -7.02 -0.23
N ILE A 269 6.43 -8.05 -0.81
CA ILE A 269 5.52 -8.95 -0.10
C ILE A 269 6.23 -9.59 1.10
N SER A 270 7.45 -10.12 0.92
CA SER A 270 8.19 -10.75 2.01
C SER A 270 8.47 -9.78 3.17
N TYR A 271 8.80 -8.53 2.86
CA TYR A 271 9.14 -7.51 3.84
C TYR A 271 7.91 -7.02 4.60
N ASP A 272 6.83 -6.71 3.87
CA ASP A 272 5.60 -6.21 4.46
C ASP A 272 4.91 -7.23 5.35
N LEU A 273 4.96 -8.49 4.94
CA LEU A 273 4.48 -9.59 5.76
C LEU A 273 5.39 -9.89 6.96
N LYS A 274 6.56 -9.22 7.06
CA LYS A 274 7.63 -9.57 8.01
C LYS A 274 7.85 -11.08 8.02
N PHE A 275 7.92 -11.66 6.82
CA PHE A 275 7.82 -13.09 6.63
C PHE A 275 9.03 -13.80 7.25
N ASP A 276 8.79 -14.57 8.29
CA ASP A 276 9.81 -15.40 8.93
C ASP A 276 9.99 -16.69 8.14
N GLY A 277 10.83 -16.64 7.12
CA GLY A 277 11.01 -17.75 6.19
C GLY A 277 11.84 -17.36 4.98
N LYS A 278 11.66 -18.09 3.88
CA LYS A 278 12.23 -17.72 2.57
C LYS A 278 11.14 -17.42 1.54
N ALA A 279 11.36 -16.34 0.80
CA ALA A 279 10.49 -15.93 -0.29
C ALA A 279 11.02 -16.50 -1.61
N VAL A 280 10.12 -17.09 -2.39
CA VAL A 280 10.42 -17.66 -3.70
C VAL A 280 9.42 -17.13 -4.71
N PHE A 281 9.86 -16.85 -5.95
CA PHE A 281 8.94 -16.59 -7.05
C PHE A 281 9.20 -17.48 -8.26
N TYR A 282 8.13 -17.75 -9.00
CA TYR A 282 8.22 -18.34 -10.33
C TYR A 282 8.00 -17.24 -11.37
N SER A 283 9.00 -17.03 -12.22
CA SER A 283 8.92 -16.05 -13.30
C SER A 283 8.76 -16.75 -14.64
N TRP A 284 7.55 -16.75 -15.17
CA TRP A 284 7.23 -17.26 -16.51
C TRP A 284 7.40 -16.14 -17.55
N PRO A 285 7.66 -16.43 -18.84
CA PRO A 285 7.98 -15.44 -19.88
C PRO A 285 6.80 -14.53 -20.28
N SER A 286 6.22 -13.78 -19.33
CA SER A 286 5.32 -12.68 -19.63
C SER A 286 6.08 -11.59 -20.41
N GLN A 287 5.37 -10.97 -21.35
CA GLN A 287 5.89 -10.01 -22.30
C GLN A 287 6.13 -8.62 -21.73
N ALA A 288 5.79 -8.38 -20.44
CA ALA A 288 5.87 -7.05 -19.81
C ALA A 288 5.22 -5.94 -20.68
N SER A 289 4.14 -6.29 -21.37
CA SER A 289 3.41 -5.38 -22.23
C SER A 289 1.90 -5.57 -22.11
N THR A 290 1.18 -4.46 -21.98
CA THR A 290 -0.30 -4.44 -21.97
C THR A 290 -0.92 -4.87 -23.30
N TYR A 291 -0.20 -4.73 -24.41
CA TYR A 291 -0.70 -5.04 -25.75
C TYR A 291 -0.50 -6.51 -26.18
N LYS A 292 0.29 -7.28 -25.43
CA LYS A 292 0.67 -8.66 -25.79
C LYS A 292 -0.07 -9.72 -24.96
N TYR A 293 -1.31 -9.44 -24.60
CA TYR A 293 -2.12 -10.29 -23.73
C TYR A 293 -2.25 -11.74 -24.23
N GLY A 294 -2.61 -11.96 -25.50
CA GLY A 294 -2.76 -13.31 -26.05
C GLY A 294 -1.44 -14.10 -26.07
N LYS A 295 -0.31 -13.41 -26.20
CA LYS A 295 1.02 -14.04 -26.11
C LYS A 295 1.31 -14.51 -24.68
N ASP A 296 0.91 -13.71 -23.69
CA ASP A 296 1.01 -14.07 -22.28
C ASP A 296 0.15 -15.30 -21.95
N GLU A 297 -1.04 -15.43 -22.53
CA GLU A 297 -1.87 -16.63 -22.39
C GLU A 297 -1.20 -17.89 -22.94
N GLU A 298 -0.62 -17.81 -24.15
CA GLU A 298 0.14 -18.92 -24.71
C GLU A 298 1.36 -19.26 -23.86
N ASN A 299 2.04 -18.24 -23.33
CA ASN A 299 3.27 -18.39 -22.57
C ASN A 299 3.01 -19.04 -21.21
N ILE A 300 1.97 -18.65 -20.47
CA ILE A 300 1.65 -19.31 -19.19
C ILE A 300 1.20 -20.76 -19.40
N GLU A 301 0.45 -21.05 -20.47
CA GLU A 301 0.05 -22.43 -20.77
C GLU A 301 1.26 -23.28 -21.18
N TRP A 302 2.19 -22.73 -21.97
CA TRP A 302 3.46 -23.39 -22.28
C TRP A 302 4.32 -23.63 -21.03
N SER A 303 4.36 -22.65 -20.13
CA SER A 303 5.17 -22.70 -18.89
C SER A 303 4.63 -23.70 -17.87
N ARG A 304 3.38 -24.16 -18.02
CA ARG A 304 2.71 -25.09 -17.10
C ARG A 304 3.56 -26.32 -16.78
N LYS A 305 4.21 -26.91 -17.78
CA LYS A 305 5.07 -28.08 -17.59
C LYS A 305 6.28 -27.76 -16.71
N ASN A 306 6.94 -26.63 -16.94
CA ASN A 306 8.11 -26.22 -16.17
C ASN A 306 7.71 -25.81 -14.74
N LEU A 307 6.58 -25.10 -14.59
CA LEU A 307 6.02 -24.76 -13.29
C LEU A 307 5.65 -26.00 -12.48
N ARG A 308 5.06 -27.03 -13.11
CA ARG A 308 4.79 -28.33 -12.45
C ARG A 308 6.07 -28.97 -11.92
N LEU A 309 7.11 -29.07 -12.76
CA LEU A 309 8.41 -29.63 -12.37
C LEU A 309 9.07 -28.84 -11.23
N PHE A 310 9.04 -27.50 -11.33
CA PHE A 310 9.54 -26.63 -10.28
C PHE A 310 8.77 -26.82 -8.97
N LEU A 311 7.43 -26.90 -9.03
CA LEU A 311 6.56 -27.02 -7.86
C LEU A 311 6.75 -28.37 -7.16
N GLU A 312 6.88 -29.46 -7.93
CA GLU A 312 7.21 -30.80 -7.42
C GLU A 312 8.53 -30.77 -6.62
N ASP A 313 9.58 -30.17 -7.19
CA ASP A 313 10.86 -30.00 -6.52
C ASP A 313 10.78 -29.07 -5.31
N TYR A 314 10.01 -27.99 -5.40
CA TYR A 314 9.86 -27.03 -4.32
C TYR A 314 9.14 -27.63 -3.11
N LEU A 315 8.06 -28.38 -3.34
CA LEU A 315 7.35 -29.07 -2.27
C LEU A 315 8.19 -30.19 -1.64
N SER A 316 9.00 -30.90 -2.43
CA SER A 316 9.80 -32.04 -1.95
C SER A 316 11.16 -31.67 -1.35
N LYS A 317 11.82 -30.61 -1.83
CA LYS A 317 13.23 -30.31 -1.52
C LYS A 317 13.48 -29.00 -0.79
N SER A 318 12.48 -28.13 -0.63
CA SER A 318 12.62 -26.94 0.22
C SER A 318 12.81 -27.30 1.69
N GLU A 319 12.45 -28.52 2.10
CA GLU A 319 12.42 -29.00 3.49
C GLU A 319 11.62 -28.11 4.44
N ALA A 320 10.76 -27.24 3.91
CA ALA A 320 9.88 -26.41 4.71
C ALA A 320 8.86 -27.24 5.50
N GLU A 321 8.44 -26.68 6.64
CA GLU A 321 7.33 -27.22 7.43
C GLU A 321 5.99 -26.67 6.91
N ASP A 322 5.95 -25.38 6.58
CA ASP A 322 4.77 -24.67 6.07
C ASP A 322 5.07 -23.99 4.73
N ILE A 323 4.35 -24.38 3.68
CA ILE A 323 4.44 -23.80 2.32
C ILE A 323 3.15 -23.03 1.98
N TYR A 324 3.30 -21.74 1.66
CA TYR A 324 2.22 -20.89 1.16
C TYR A 324 2.35 -20.73 -0.36
N LEU A 325 1.27 -20.94 -1.09
CA LEU A 325 1.24 -20.75 -2.55
C LEU A 325 0.41 -19.51 -2.86
N VAL A 326 0.99 -18.55 -3.57
CA VAL A 326 0.34 -17.27 -3.91
C VAL A 326 0.42 -17.08 -5.42
N ALA A 327 -0.71 -16.91 -6.09
CA ALA A 327 -0.74 -16.57 -7.51
C ALA A 327 -1.62 -15.36 -7.77
N HIS A 328 -1.23 -14.57 -8.77
CA HIS A 328 -1.97 -13.39 -9.19
C HIS A 328 -2.42 -13.47 -10.64
N SER A 329 -3.64 -13.00 -10.90
CA SER A 329 -4.18 -12.79 -12.25
C SER A 329 -3.94 -14.02 -13.12
N MET A 330 -3.28 -13.86 -14.26
CA MET A 330 -3.01 -14.91 -15.22
C MET A 330 -2.08 -16.01 -14.69
N GLY A 331 -1.25 -15.73 -13.68
CA GLY A 331 -0.40 -16.73 -13.00
C GLY A 331 -1.22 -17.84 -12.33
N ASN A 332 -2.48 -17.56 -11.96
CA ASN A 332 -3.39 -18.58 -11.43
C ASN A 332 -3.65 -19.68 -12.45
N ARG A 333 -3.67 -19.39 -13.76
CA ARG A 333 -3.89 -20.40 -14.82
C ARG A 333 -2.83 -21.51 -14.76
N GLY A 334 -1.58 -21.12 -14.51
CA GLY A 334 -0.46 -22.06 -14.37
C GLY A 334 -0.49 -22.76 -13.01
N LEU A 335 -0.57 -22.00 -11.92
CA LEU A 335 -0.46 -22.56 -10.56
C LEU A 335 -1.57 -23.57 -10.25
N THR A 336 -2.83 -23.26 -10.53
CA THR A 336 -3.96 -24.11 -10.13
C THR A 336 -3.94 -25.46 -10.84
N LYS A 337 -3.57 -25.49 -12.13
CA LYS A 337 -3.40 -26.73 -12.88
C LYS A 337 -2.17 -27.51 -12.40
N ALA A 338 -1.04 -26.84 -12.24
CA ALA A 338 0.21 -27.46 -11.82
C ALA A 338 0.08 -28.12 -10.43
N ILE A 339 -0.55 -27.46 -9.46
CA ILE A 339 -0.69 -28.03 -8.11
C ILE A 339 -1.62 -29.25 -8.12
N VAL A 340 -2.69 -29.23 -8.91
CA VAL A 340 -3.59 -30.39 -9.04
C VAL A 340 -2.85 -31.58 -9.65
N GLU A 341 -2.04 -31.36 -10.69
CA GLU A 341 -1.22 -32.39 -11.31
C GLU A 341 -0.19 -32.96 -10.31
N VAL A 342 0.58 -32.10 -9.63
CA VAL A 342 1.59 -32.55 -8.64
C VAL A 342 0.95 -33.35 -7.51
N LEU A 343 -0.18 -32.93 -6.95
CA LEU A 343 -0.82 -33.64 -5.84
C LEU A 343 -1.55 -34.92 -6.26
N LYS A 344 -1.85 -35.09 -7.55
CA LYS A 344 -2.34 -36.38 -8.08
C LYS A 344 -1.19 -37.39 -8.19
N ASP A 345 -0.04 -36.94 -8.67
CA ASP A 345 1.15 -37.77 -8.84
C ASP A 345 1.84 -38.07 -7.50
N HIS A 346 1.84 -37.10 -6.59
CA HIS A 346 2.53 -37.11 -5.30
C HIS A 346 1.63 -36.63 -4.13
N PRO A 347 0.59 -37.40 -3.74
CA PRO A 347 -0.35 -36.99 -2.69
C PRO A 347 0.29 -36.69 -1.33
N GLU A 348 1.45 -37.30 -1.03
CA GLU A 348 2.21 -37.10 0.21
C GLU A 348 2.73 -35.65 0.37
N LEU A 349 3.00 -34.97 -0.74
CA LEU A 349 3.49 -33.59 -0.74
C LEU A 349 2.44 -32.59 -0.25
N ASN A 350 1.16 -32.98 -0.26
CA ASN A 350 0.08 -32.18 0.29
C ASN A 350 0.31 -31.82 1.77
N SER A 351 0.98 -32.68 2.53
CA SER A 351 1.28 -32.43 3.94
C SER A 351 2.04 -31.11 4.17
N LYS A 352 2.85 -30.66 3.20
CA LYS A 352 3.67 -29.45 3.24
C LYS A 352 2.90 -28.15 3.00
N ILE A 353 1.77 -28.21 2.32
CA ILE A 353 1.02 -27.01 1.92
C ILE A 353 0.19 -26.53 3.10
N LYS A 354 0.36 -25.25 3.45
CA LYS A 354 -0.38 -24.62 4.52
C LYS A 354 -1.61 -23.90 4.00
N GLU A 355 -1.47 -23.13 2.93
CA GLU A 355 -2.56 -22.39 2.30
C GLU A 355 -2.26 -22.06 0.83
N ILE A 356 -3.32 -22.02 0.02
CA ILE A 356 -3.29 -21.55 -1.37
C ILE A 356 -4.08 -20.25 -1.46
N ILE A 357 -3.43 -19.19 -1.94
CA ILE A 357 -3.98 -17.84 -2.05
C ILE A 357 -4.05 -17.48 -3.54
N LEU A 358 -5.27 -17.27 -4.02
CA LEU A 358 -5.58 -16.95 -5.41
C LEU A 358 -6.04 -15.49 -5.47
N ALA A 359 -5.16 -14.59 -5.92
CA ALA A 359 -5.46 -13.17 -6.02
C ALA A 359 -5.95 -12.81 -7.43
N ALA A 360 -7.16 -12.26 -7.51
CA ALA A 360 -7.82 -11.81 -8.73
C ALA A 360 -7.66 -12.78 -9.92
N PRO A 361 -8.07 -14.07 -9.83
CA PRO A 361 -7.70 -15.05 -10.85
C PRO A 361 -8.28 -14.73 -12.22
N ASP A 362 -7.39 -14.57 -13.20
CA ASP A 362 -7.75 -14.50 -14.60
C ASP A 362 -7.96 -15.92 -15.15
N ILE A 363 -9.00 -16.59 -14.68
CA ILE A 363 -9.49 -17.89 -15.17
C ILE A 363 -10.96 -17.71 -15.50
N ASP A 364 -11.47 -18.37 -16.54
CA ASP A 364 -12.91 -18.36 -16.82
C ASP A 364 -13.67 -18.86 -15.58
N ALA A 365 -14.69 -18.11 -15.14
CA ALA A 365 -15.37 -18.41 -13.88
C ALA A 365 -16.05 -19.77 -13.90
N ASP A 366 -16.63 -20.19 -15.03
CA ASP A 366 -17.30 -21.48 -15.17
C ASP A 366 -16.27 -22.62 -15.23
N VAL A 367 -15.14 -22.43 -15.92
CA VAL A 367 -14.02 -23.40 -15.88
C VAL A 367 -13.45 -23.55 -14.47
N PHE A 368 -13.22 -22.43 -13.78
CA PHE A 368 -12.71 -22.48 -12.41
C PHE A 368 -13.68 -23.21 -11.49
N LYS A 369 -14.98 -22.85 -11.56
CA LYS A 369 -16.02 -23.38 -10.68
C LYS A 369 -16.30 -24.87 -10.92
N ASN A 370 -16.37 -25.28 -12.18
CA ASN A 370 -16.85 -26.61 -12.54
C ASN A 370 -15.72 -27.64 -12.68
N GLU A 371 -14.49 -27.21 -12.98
CA GLU A 371 -13.38 -28.12 -13.28
C GLU A 371 -12.22 -27.99 -12.28
N ILE A 372 -11.71 -26.78 -12.05
CA ILE A 372 -10.45 -26.58 -11.30
C ILE A 372 -10.68 -26.65 -9.79
N ALA A 373 -11.61 -25.83 -9.28
CA ALA A 373 -11.86 -25.72 -7.85
C ALA A 373 -12.27 -27.06 -7.20
N PRO A 374 -13.16 -27.89 -7.78
CA PRO A 374 -13.48 -29.20 -7.22
C PRO A 374 -12.27 -30.12 -7.10
N GLN A 375 -11.36 -30.06 -8.08
CA GLN A 375 -10.11 -30.82 -8.03
C GLN A 375 -9.21 -30.28 -6.91
N MET A 376 -8.99 -28.97 -6.82
CA MET A 376 -8.17 -28.38 -5.75
C MET A 376 -8.71 -28.71 -4.36
N ILE A 377 -10.02 -28.59 -4.16
CA ILE A 377 -10.68 -28.89 -2.88
C ILE A 377 -10.50 -30.38 -2.51
N SER A 378 -10.64 -31.28 -3.47
CA SER A 378 -10.56 -32.73 -3.24
C SER A 378 -9.13 -33.26 -3.11
N THR A 379 -8.16 -32.71 -3.86
CA THR A 379 -6.76 -33.17 -3.84
C THR A 379 -5.95 -32.48 -2.75
N ALA A 380 -6.01 -31.15 -2.65
CA ALA A 380 -5.26 -30.42 -1.64
C ALA A 380 -5.88 -30.59 -0.25
N LYS A 381 -7.21 -30.52 -0.11
CA LYS A 381 -7.87 -30.52 1.21
C LYS A 381 -7.22 -29.53 2.19
N LYS A 382 -6.68 -28.43 1.66
CA LYS A 382 -6.07 -27.33 2.39
C LYS A 382 -6.94 -26.09 2.28
N PRO A 383 -6.77 -25.12 3.19
CA PRO A 383 -7.19 -23.76 2.97
C PRO A 383 -6.95 -23.23 1.55
N ILE A 384 -8.00 -22.73 0.92
CA ILE A 384 -7.95 -21.96 -0.32
C ILE A 384 -8.64 -20.63 -0.05
N THR A 385 -7.93 -19.52 -0.27
CA THR A 385 -8.45 -18.16 -0.16
C THR A 385 -8.47 -17.53 -1.55
N LEU A 386 -9.62 -17.01 -1.98
CA LEU A 386 -9.86 -16.43 -3.29
C LEU A 386 -10.19 -14.94 -3.12
N TYR A 387 -9.30 -14.04 -3.53
CA TYR A 387 -9.60 -12.61 -3.57
C TYR A 387 -10.25 -12.24 -4.90
N VAL A 388 -11.39 -11.56 -4.83
CA VAL A 388 -12.16 -11.06 -5.98
C VAL A 388 -12.37 -9.56 -5.87
N SER A 389 -12.59 -8.88 -7.00
CA SER A 389 -12.87 -7.45 -7.04
C SER A 389 -13.75 -7.09 -8.22
N ALA A 390 -14.69 -6.16 -8.04
CA ALA A 390 -15.46 -5.58 -9.13
C ALA A 390 -14.73 -4.40 -9.79
N ASP A 391 -13.66 -3.90 -9.18
CA ASP A 391 -12.91 -2.73 -9.63
C ASP A 391 -11.67 -3.09 -10.45
N ASP A 392 -11.33 -4.38 -10.54
CA ASP A 392 -10.15 -4.86 -11.24
C ASP A 392 -10.19 -4.57 -12.75
N LEU A 393 -9.39 -3.60 -13.18
CA LEU A 393 -9.30 -3.16 -14.58
C LEU A 393 -8.71 -4.25 -15.49
N ALA A 394 -7.79 -5.07 -14.98
CA ALA A 394 -7.18 -6.15 -15.76
C ALA A 394 -8.20 -7.25 -16.05
N LEU A 395 -9.01 -7.61 -15.05
CA LEU A 395 -10.08 -8.59 -15.24
C LEU A 395 -11.22 -8.07 -16.09
N LYS A 396 -11.57 -6.77 -15.98
CA LYS A 396 -12.50 -6.12 -16.92
C LYS A 396 -11.99 -6.18 -18.37
N ALA A 397 -10.71 -5.92 -18.59
CA ALA A 397 -10.10 -6.04 -19.92
C ALA A 397 -10.09 -7.50 -20.42
N SER A 398 -9.76 -8.46 -19.55
CA SER A 398 -9.86 -9.89 -19.86
C SER A 398 -11.29 -10.28 -20.24
N LYS A 399 -12.29 -9.90 -19.42
CA LYS A 399 -13.70 -10.15 -19.71
C LYS A 399 -14.14 -9.55 -21.03
N LEU A 400 -13.70 -8.32 -21.35
CA LEU A 400 -13.98 -7.69 -22.64
C LEU A 400 -13.41 -8.51 -23.81
N LEU A 401 -12.21 -9.07 -23.65
CA LEU A 401 -11.54 -9.86 -24.67
C LEU A 401 -12.19 -11.25 -24.89
N HIS A 402 -12.65 -11.90 -23.81
CA HIS A 402 -13.15 -13.29 -23.84
C HIS A 402 -14.68 -13.42 -23.85
N GLY A 403 -15.41 -12.37 -23.49
CA GLY A 403 -16.88 -12.37 -23.39
C GLY A 403 -17.44 -13.02 -22.12
N ASN A 404 -16.62 -13.70 -21.30
CA ASN A 404 -17.04 -14.41 -20.08
C ASN A 404 -16.47 -13.78 -18.80
N PRO A 405 -17.22 -13.80 -17.68
CA PRO A 405 -16.70 -13.39 -16.36
C PRO A 405 -15.50 -14.21 -15.93
N ARG A 406 -14.60 -13.57 -15.18
CA ARG A 406 -13.40 -14.19 -14.62
C ARG A 406 -13.64 -14.63 -13.18
N ALA A 407 -12.91 -15.64 -12.73
CA ALA A 407 -13.01 -16.17 -11.38
C ALA A 407 -12.62 -15.14 -10.29
N GLY A 408 -11.83 -14.12 -10.67
CA GLY A 408 -11.51 -12.96 -9.83
C GLY A 408 -12.55 -11.83 -9.84
N ASP A 409 -13.62 -11.91 -10.65
CA ASP A 409 -14.63 -10.84 -10.73
C ASP A 409 -15.63 -10.94 -9.58
N ALA A 410 -15.89 -9.82 -8.89
CA ALA A 410 -16.91 -9.73 -7.82
C ALA A 410 -18.33 -9.41 -8.34
N GLY A 411 -18.63 -9.65 -9.63
CA GLY A 411 -19.92 -9.33 -10.27
C GLY A 411 -21.02 -10.38 -10.06
N GLU A 412 -22.06 -10.37 -10.90
CA GLU A 412 -23.22 -11.28 -10.79
C GLU A 412 -22.87 -12.77 -10.78
N LYS A 413 -21.76 -13.16 -11.43
CA LYS A 413 -21.23 -14.54 -11.45
C LYS A 413 -20.06 -14.76 -10.49
N MET A 414 -19.99 -14.01 -9.39
CA MET A 414 -18.96 -14.18 -8.37
C MET A 414 -18.83 -15.66 -7.96
N VAL A 415 -17.58 -16.15 -7.89
CA VAL A 415 -17.31 -17.53 -7.53
C VAL A 415 -17.47 -17.75 -6.02
N LEU A 416 -18.57 -18.40 -5.66
CA LEU A 416 -18.85 -18.85 -4.30
C LEU A 416 -18.89 -20.38 -4.27
N LEU A 417 -17.96 -20.99 -3.52
CA LEU A 417 -17.82 -22.44 -3.44
C LEU A 417 -17.49 -22.88 -2.02
N LYS A 418 -18.20 -23.91 -1.54
CA LYS A 418 -17.88 -24.55 -0.26
C LYS A 418 -16.48 -25.16 -0.33
N GLY A 419 -15.62 -24.78 0.63
CA GLY A 419 -14.22 -25.18 0.67
C GLY A 419 -13.24 -24.11 0.18
N ILE A 420 -13.75 -22.98 -0.34
CA ILE A 420 -12.96 -21.80 -0.71
C ILE A 420 -13.46 -20.60 0.10
N GLU A 421 -12.55 -19.84 0.69
CA GLU A 421 -12.88 -18.56 1.32
C GLU A 421 -12.82 -17.44 0.28
N THR A 422 -13.97 -17.03 -0.25
CA THR A 422 -14.07 -15.92 -1.21
C THR A 422 -14.08 -14.57 -0.48
N ILE A 423 -13.05 -13.76 -0.71
CA ILE A 423 -12.84 -12.44 -0.11
C ILE A 423 -13.08 -11.37 -1.17
N ASP A 424 -14.17 -10.63 -1.05
CA ASP A 424 -14.49 -9.46 -1.85
C ASP A 424 -13.66 -8.26 -1.37
N ALA A 425 -12.77 -7.81 -2.24
CA ALA A 425 -11.95 -6.62 -2.08
C ALA A 425 -12.42 -5.47 -3.01
N THR A 426 -13.69 -5.47 -3.43
CA THR A 426 -14.28 -4.34 -4.16
C THR A 426 -14.23 -3.05 -3.33
N GLY A 427 -13.86 -1.95 -3.97
CA GLY A 427 -13.61 -0.65 -3.34
C GLY A 427 -12.32 -0.60 -2.53
N ILE A 428 -11.49 -1.64 -2.59
CA ILE A 428 -10.08 -1.61 -2.22
C ILE A 428 -9.30 -1.60 -3.52
N ASP A 429 -8.19 -0.87 -3.55
CA ASP A 429 -7.26 -0.96 -4.66
C ASP A 429 -6.67 -2.39 -4.77
N THR A 430 -7.31 -3.21 -5.59
CA THR A 430 -6.85 -4.56 -5.96
C THR A 430 -5.85 -4.52 -7.09
N SER A 431 -5.55 -3.33 -7.64
CA SER A 431 -4.50 -3.11 -8.63
C SER A 431 -3.09 -3.18 -8.04
N PHE A 432 -2.97 -3.74 -6.83
CA PHE A 432 -1.76 -4.21 -6.13
C PHE A 432 -0.67 -4.79 -7.05
N LEU A 433 -1.01 -5.22 -8.26
CA LEU A 433 -0.12 -5.93 -9.18
C LEU A 433 -0.19 -5.45 -10.64
N SER A 434 -0.86 -4.32 -10.92
CA SER A 434 -0.74 -3.58 -12.19
C SER A 434 -0.14 -2.21 -11.92
N HIS A 435 0.78 -1.75 -12.77
CA HIS A 435 1.59 -0.52 -12.65
C HIS A 435 0.80 0.81 -12.44
N SER A 436 0.07 0.97 -11.33
CA SER A 436 -0.67 2.18 -10.95
C SER A 436 -0.55 2.48 -9.45
N TYR A 437 -0.49 3.77 -9.15
CA TYR A 437 -0.15 4.39 -7.87
C TYR A 437 -1.16 4.15 -6.72
N PHE A 438 -0.61 3.89 -5.51
CA PHE A 438 -1.02 4.27 -4.15
C PHE A 438 -2.51 4.57 -3.83
N ALA A 439 -3.10 3.76 -2.93
CA ALA A 439 -3.57 4.20 -1.59
C ALA A 439 -4.22 3.10 -0.73
N ASP A 440 -4.79 2.02 -1.31
CA ASP A 440 -5.64 1.06 -0.56
C ASP A 440 -5.10 -0.38 -0.45
N THR A 441 -3.90 -0.65 -0.98
CA THR A 441 -3.24 -1.98 -0.97
C THR A 441 -2.93 -2.54 0.43
N ASN A 442 -2.94 -1.68 1.46
CA ASN A 442 -2.72 -2.04 2.86
C ASN A 442 -3.67 -3.13 3.37
N SER A 443 -4.91 -3.18 2.89
CA SER A 443 -5.93 -4.05 3.48
C SER A 443 -5.79 -5.52 3.05
N ILE A 444 -5.47 -5.81 1.78
CA ILE A 444 -5.23 -7.18 1.28
C ILE A 444 -3.91 -7.73 1.84
N ILE A 445 -2.83 -6.94 1.81
CA ILE A 445 -1.55 -7.38 2.37
C ILE A 445 -1.65 -7.63 3.88
N SER A 446 -2.39 -6.79 4.60
CA SER A 446 -2.69 -7.02 6.01
C SER A 446 -3.53 -8.29 6.23
N ASP A 447 -4.45 -8.62 5.33
CA ASP A 447 -5.28 -9.83 5.43
C ASP A 447 -4.46 -11.10 5.14
N ILE A 448 -3.57 -11.05 4.14
CA ILE A 448 -2.58 -12.11 3.86
C ILE A 448 -1.60 -12.25 5.04
N PHE A 449 -1.20 -11.15 5.67
CA PHE A 449 -0.40 -11.18 6.89
C PHE A 449 -1.13 -11.90 8.02
N ASP A 450 -2.41 -11.60 8.24
CA ASP A 450 -3.23 -12.28 9.24
C ASP A 450 -3.33 -13.79 8.94
N ILE A 451 -3.51 -14.18 7.67
CA ILE A 451 -3.49 -15.58 7.23
C ILE A 451 -2.17 -16.25 7.63
N ILE A 452 -1.03 -15.69 7.20
CA ILE A 452 0.28 -16.33 7.35
C ILE A 452 0.73 -16.34 8.82
N LYS A 453 0.46 -15.27 9.56
CA LYS A 453 0.89 -15.14 10.96
C LYS A 453 0.06 -15.97 11.92
N SER A 454 -1.25 -16.05 11.69
CA SER A 454 -2.18 -16.63 12.68
C SER A 454 -2.83 -17.94 12.23
N GLY A 455 -2.82 -18.26 10.93
CA GLY A 455 -3.56 -19.39 10.36
C GLY A 455 -5.08 -19.26 10.51
N GLN A 456 -5.59 -18.08 10.88
CA GLN A 456 -7.01 -17.87 11.12
C GLN A 456 -7.81 -17.92 9.83
N ARG A 457 -8.90 -18.69 9.86
CA ARG A 457 -9.92 -18.70 8.82
C ARG A 457 -10.69 -17.38 8.78
N ALA A 458 -11.30 -17.06 7.64
CA ALA A 458 -11.95 -15.77 7.36
C ALA A 458 -12.91 -15.29 8.46
N LEU A 459 -13.68 -16.19 9.08
CA LEU A 459 -14.60 -15.85 10.18
C LEU A 459 -13.91 -15.19 11.40
N LYS A 460 -12.64 -15.49 11.65
CA LYS A 460 -11.88 -14.97 12.80
C LYS A 460 -11.02 -13.76 12.45
N ARG A 461 -10.86 -13.43 11.16
CA ARG A 461 -10.04 -12.32 10.68
C ARG A 461 -10.78 -10.99 10.86
N LYS A 462 -10.29 -10.12 11.74
CA LYS A 462 -11.00 -8.91 12.21
C LYS A 462 -11.29 -7.90 11.12
N ARG A 463 -10.50 -7.88 10.04
CA ARG A 463 -10.63 -6.98 8.89
C ARG A 463 -11.71 -7.42 7.90
N LEU A 464 -12.33 -8.57 8.13
CA LEU A 464 -13.38 -9.10 7.27
C LEU A 464 -14.76 -8.94 7.91
N SER A 465 -15.74 -8.60 7.08
CA SER A 465 -17.17 -8.67 7.42
C SER A 465 -17.82 -9.80 6.63
N ILE A 466 -18.63 -10.61 7.30
CA ILE A 466 -19.42 -11.65 6.65
C ILE A 466 -20.55 -11.03 5.83
N VAL A 467 -20.73 -11.50 4.61
CA VAL A 467 -21.83 -11.10 3.73
C VAL A 467 -22.56 -12.35 3.25
N LYS A 468 -23.90 -12.31 3.30
CA LYS A 468 -24.75 -13.39 2.81
C LYS A 468 -25.30 -13.00 1.44
N LEU A 469 -25.14 -13.89 0.47
CA LEU A 469 -25.73 -13.76 -0.85
C LEU A 469 -26.52 -15.03 -1.16
N ASN A 470 -27.84 -14.92 -1.21
CA ASN A 470 -28.74 -16.06 -1.33
C ASN A 470 -28.47 -17.10 -0.21
N ASN A 471 -28.11 -18.33 -0.58
CA ASN A 471 -27.77 -19.41 0.35
C ASN A 471 -26.26 -19.50 0.65
N ASP A 472 -25.44 -18.65 0.02
CA ASP A 472 -24.00 -18.66 0.14
C ASP A 472 -23.50 -17.54 1.05
N THR A 473 -22.27 -17.70 1.53
CA THR A 473 -21.59 -16.73 2.38
C THR A 473 -20.23 -16.42 1.79
N TYR A 474 -19.89 -15.14 1.75
CA TYR A 474 -18.55 -14.65 1.43
C TYR A 474 -18.13 -13.61 2.45
N TRP A 475 -16.90 -13.14 2.34
CA TRP A 475 -16.34 -12.13 3.23
C TRP A 475 -15.98 -10.90 2.42
N LYS A 476 -16.18 -9.73 2.99
CA LYS A 476 -15.79 -8.46 2.39
C LYS A 476 -14.73 -7.79 3.25
N VAL A 477 -13.71 -7.21 2.62
CA VAL A 477 -12.72 -6.38 3.31
C VAL A 477 -13.40 -5.14 3.86
N LYS A 478 -13.19 -4.84 5.15
CA LYS A 478 -13.70 -3.61 5.78
C LYS A 478 -12.92 -2.42 5.23
N GLN A 479 -13.65 -1.42 4.74
CA GLN A 479 -13.12 -0.11 4.35
C GLN A 479 -12.84 0.73 5.60
#